data_AF-R6I2W2-F1
#
_entry.id   AF-R6I2W2-F1
#
_cell.length_a   1.000
_cell.length_b   1.000
_cell.length_c   1.000
_cell.angle_alpha   90.00
_cell.angle_beta   90.00
_cell.angle_gamma   90.00
#
_symmetry.space_group_name_H-M   'P 1'
#
loop_
_entity.id
_entity.type
_entity.pdbx_description
1 polymer ?
#
loop_
_entity_poly.entity_id
_entity_poly.type
_entity_poly.pdbx_seq_one_letter_code
_entity_poly.pdbx_strand_id
1 'polypeptide(L)'
;MFDMTIRTDSYENMLEDVAQYHMWAPMRRMAVGGMHHIFELWDYMERFNCDMVAMYDQLQCKGMQGVHGLFEDEFRDRNIPAFWIPHALPDSRTVSRAEIRRLINDYMTTVMHEEPLDPSLLELDDDMTW
;
A
#
# COMPACT_ATOMS: atom_id res chain seq x y z
N MET A 1 -2.20 -11.21 9.06
CA MET A 1 -2.71 -10.31 10.13
C MET A 1 -1.90 -10.58 11.38
N PHE A 2 -1.41 -9.53 12.03
CA PHE A 2 -0.61 -9.58 13.25
C PHE A 2 -1.46 -10.00 14.45
N ASP A 3 -1.88 -11.25 14.48
CA ASP A 3 -2.61 -11.81 15.60
C ASP A 3 -1.64 -12.63 16.46
N MET A 4 -0.93 -11.93 17.34
CA MET A 4 0.01 -12.54 18.28
C MET A 4 -0.38 -12.13 19.70
N THR A 5 -0.58 -13.11 20.56
CA THR A 5 -0.82 -12.88 21.99
C THR A 5 0.52 -12.75 22.70
N ILE A 6 0.70 -11.67 23.46
CA ILE A 6 1.88 -11.47 24.32
C ILE A 6 1.64 -12.20 25.64
N ARG A 7 2.47 -13.20 25.93
CA ARG A 7 2.45 -13.91 27.21
C ARG A 7 2.94 -12.97 28.32
N THR A 8 2.19 -12.90 29.42
CA THR A 8 2.48 -12.02 30.57
C THR A 8 2.67 -12.80 31.88
N ASP A 9 2.85 -14.12 31.78
CA ASP A 9 3.01 -15.04 32.90
C ASP A 9 4.41 -14.99 33.53
N SER A 10 5.44 -14.61 32.76
CA SER A 10 6.79 -14.32 33.27
C SER A 10 7.43 -13.13 32.55
N TYR A 11 8.47 -12.57 33.17
CA TYR A 11 9.23 -11.47 32.57
C TYR A 11 9.91 -11.91 31.26
N GLU A 12 10.48 -13.11 31.23
CA GLU A 12 11.19 -13.69 30.10
C GLU A 12 10.23 -13.93 28.92
N ASN A 13 9.07 -14.54 29.17
CA ASN A 13 8.07 -14.79 28.13
C ASN A 13 7.57 -13.48 27.52
N MET A 14 7.28 -12.48 28.35
CA MET A 14 6.86 -11.17 27.88
C MET A 14 7.95 -10.50 27.04
N LEU A 15 9.21 -10.58 27.47
CA LEU A 15 10.32 -9.96 26.76
C LEU A 15 10.57 -10.61 25.39
N GLU A 16 10.52 -11.94 25.31
CA GLU A 16 10.63 -12.69 24.06
C GLU A 16 9.51 -12.33 23.08
N ASP A 17 8.26 -12.33 23.56
CA ASP A 17 7.11 -12.04 22.71
C ASP A 17 7.11 -10.58 22.24
N VAL A 18 7.52 -9.63 23.09
CA VAL A 18 7.68 -8.23 22.68
C VAL A 18 8.81 -8.08 21.67
N ALA A 19 9.92 -8.79 21.82
CA ALA A 19 11.01 -8.78 20.84
C ALA A 19 10.53 -9.37 19.49
N GLN A 20 9.80 -10.48 19.52
CA GLN A 20 9.20 -11.09 18.34
C GLN A 20 8.21 -10.15 17.65
N TYR A 21 7.36 -9.47 18.43
CA TYR A 21 6.42 -8.47 17.92
C TYR A 21 7.16 -7.35 17.18
N HIS A 22 8.25 -6.83 17.75
CA HIS A 22 9.05 -5.77 17.11
C HIS A 22 9.75 -6.25 15.84
N MET A 23 10.27 -7.48 15.83
CA MET A 23 10.87 -8.07 14.62
C MET A 23 9.84 -8.26 13.52
N TRP A 24 8.62 -8.61 13.90
CA TRP A 24 7.56 -8.81 12.94
C TRP A 24 6.88 -7.52 12.53
N ALA A 25 6.96 -6.42 13.28
CA ALA A 25 6.24 -5.17 13.00
C ALA A 25 6.17 -4.83 11.49
N PRO A 26 5.04 -4.32 10.97
CA PRO A 26 4.73 -4.31 9.53
C PRO A 26 5.86 -3.81 8.62
N MET A 27 6.53 -2.70 8.97
CA MET A 27 7.67 -2.20 8.18
C MET A 27 8.84 -3.20 8.17
N ARG A 28 9.18 -3.79 9.31
CA ARG A 28 10.33 -4.67 9.43
C ARG A 28 10.11 -5.98 8.69
N ARG A 29 8.92 -6.57 8.77
CA ARG A 29 8.57 -7.81 8.08
C ARG A 29 8.33 -7.57 6.59
N MET A 30 7.46 -6.64 6.23
CA MET A 30 7.01 -6.49 4.83
C MET A 30 8.07 -5.83 3.96
N ALA A 31 8.71 -4.74 4.42
CA ALA A 31 9.66 -3.99 3.58
C ALA A 31 11.12 -4.45 3.74
N VAL A 32 11.48 -5.05 4.89
CA VAL A 32 12.87 -5.42 5.22
C VAL A 32 13.04 -6.92 5.47
N GLY A 33 11.95 -7.68 5.61
CA GLY A 33 11.99 -9.12 5.93
C GLY A 33 12.30 -10.02 4.73
N GLY A 34 12.47 -9.45 3.54
CA GLY A 34 12.78 -10.16 2.31
C GLY A 34 11.56 -10.48 1.44
N MET A 35 11.83 -11.10 0.28
CA MET A 35 10.87 -11.24 -0.82
C MET A 35 9.61 -12.03 -0.47
N HIS A 36 9.69 -13.01 0.44
CA HIS A 36 8.51 -13.77 0.84
C HIS A 36 7.46 -12.87 1.52
N HIS A 37 7.92 -12.00 2.42
CA HIS A 37 7.02 -11.18 3.22
C HIS A 37 6.42 -10.02 2.44
N ILE A 38 7.15 -9.44 1.49
CA ILE A 38 6.64 -8.32 0.69
C ILE A 38 5.45 -8.73 -0.19
N PHE A 39 5.40 -10.00 -0.58
CA PHE A 39 4.33 -10.59 -1.38
C PHE A 39 3.19 -11.21 -0.55
N GLU A 40 3.22 -11.13 0.78
CA GLU A 40 2.03 -11.44 1.60
C GLU A 40 0.83 -10.52 1.25
N LEU A 41 1.06 -9.44 0.50
CA LEU A 41 0.02 -8.62 -0.13
C LEU A 41 -1.02 -9.47 -0.87
N TRP A 42 -0.61 -10.53 -1.57
CA TRP A 42 -1.51 -11.37 -2.35
C TRP A 42 -2.43 -12.19 -1.45
N ASP A 43 -1.89 -12.76 -0.38
CA ASP A 43 -2.69 -13.46 0.63
C ASP A 43 -3.73 -12.51 1.24
N TYR A 44 -3.39 -11.23 1.42
CA TYR A 44 -4.33 -10.23 1.91
C TYR A 44 -5.39 -9.88 0.86
N MET A 45 -5.00 -9.71 -0.40
CA MET A 45 -5.94 -9.46 -1.49
C MET A 45 -7.01 -10.57 -1.57
N GLU A 46 -6.59 -11.84 -1.51
CA GLU A 46 -7.50 -12.99 -1.51
C GLU A 46 -8.39 -13.01 -0.26
N ARG A 47 -7.82 -12.83 0.93
CA ARG A 47 -8.56 -12.87 2.20
C ARG A 47 -9.61 -11.78 2.34
N PHE A 48 -9.34 -10.59 1.80
CA PHE A 48 -10.25 -9.45 1.83
C PHE A 48 -11.14 -9.37 0.58
N ASN A 49 -11.02 -10.32 -0.35
CA ASN A 49 -11.74 -10.35 -1.61
C ASN A 49 -11.65 -9.01 -2.35
N CYS A 50 -10.43 -8.50 -2.51
CA CYS A 50 -10.17 -7.26 -3.21
C CYS A 50 -10.12 -7.49 -4.72
N ASP A 51 -10.75 -6.60 -5.48
CA ASP A 51 -10.79 -6.68 -6.95
C ASP A 51 -9.57 -6.01 -7.63
N MET A 52 -8.85 -5.15 -6.89
CA MET A 52 -7.69 -4.42 -7.40
C MET A 52 -6.71 -4.06 -6.28
N VAL A 53 -5.50 -3.66 -6.67
CA VAL A 53 -4.44 -3.23 -5.76
C VAL A 53 -4.03 -1.78 -6.07
N ALA A 54 -4.15 -0.90 -5.08
CA ALA A 54 -3.63 0.45 -5.15
C ALA A 54 -2.31 0.53 -4.36
N MET A 55 -1.19 0.66 -5.08
CA MET A 55 0.13 0.77 -4.46
C MET A 55 0.47 2.23 -4.20
N TYR A 56 0.65 2.58 -2.94
CA TYR A 56 1.16 3.90 -2.55
C TYR A 56 2.68 3.95 -2.79
N ASP A 57 3.10 4.62 -3.86
CA ASP A 57 4.52 4.82 -4.19
C ASP A 57 5.06 6.01 -3.40
N GLN A 58 5.71 5.71 -2.27
CA GLN A 58 6.34 6.72 -1.44
C GLN A 58 7.65 7.15 -2.11
N LEU A 59 7.68 8.36 -2.66
CA LEU A 59 8.82 8.92 -3.39
C LEU A 59 10.14 8.87 -2.62
N GLN A 60 10.10 8.90 -1.29
CA GLN A 60 11.29 8.86 -0.43
C GLN A 60 11.65 7.46 0.06
N CYS A 61 10.79 6.46 -0.13
CA CYS A 61 11.00 5.10 0.37
C CYS A 61 11.83 4.28 -0.61
N LYS A 62 13.15 4.41 -0.50
CA LYS A 62 14.11 3.70 -1.36
C LYS A 62 13.95 2.17 -1.36
N GLY A 63 13.49 1.60 -0.24
CA GLY A 63 13.26 0.15 -0.13
C GLY A 63 12.15 -0.33 -1.05
N MET A 64 10.98 0.31 -0.98
CA MET A 64 9.84 -0.02 -1.84
C MET A 64 10.09 0.34 -3.30
N GLN A 65 10.76 1.46 -3.57
CA GLN A 65 11.17 1.82 -4.92
C GLN A 65 12.10 0.77 -5.55
N GLY A 66 12.99 0.16 -4.75
CA GLY A 66 13.89 -0.89 -5.22
C GLY A 66 13.20 -2.18 -5.65
N VAL A 67 11.96 -2.42 -5.22
CA VAL A 67 11.17 -3.61 -5.57
C VAL A 67 9.99 -3.31 -6.50
N HIS A 68 9.85 -2.06 -6.96
CA HIS A 68 8.75 -1.63 -7.83
C HIS A 68 8.62 -2.54 -9.07
N GLY A 69 9.73 -2.82 -9.75
CA GLY A 69 9.74 -3.70 -10.92
C GLY A 69 9.31 -5.14 -10.62
N LEU A 70 9.56 -5.64 -9.41
CA LEU A 70 9.11 -6.98 -9.01
C LEU A 70 7.60 -7.04 -8.86
N PHE A 71 6.98 -5.98 -8.33
CA PHE A 71 5.52 -5.87 -8.27
C PHE A 71 4.89 -5.76 -9.65
N GLU A 72 5.49 -4.99 -10.56
CA GLU A 72 5.04 -4.90 -11.96
C GLU A 72 5.01 -6.26 -12.66
N ASP A 73 6.04 -7.08 -12.46
CA ASP A 73 6.08 -8.44 -13.01
C ASP A 73 5.02 -9.33 -12.36
N GLU A 74 4.82 -9.27 -11.03
CA GLU A 74 3.76 -10.01 -10.35
C GLU A 74 2.34 -9.57 -10.77
N PHE A 75 2.09 -8.27 -10.97
CA PHE A 75 0.80 -7.76 -11.47
C PHE A 75 0.48 -8.34 -12.84
N ARG A 76 1.49 -8.39 -13.72
CA ARG A 76 1.37 -8.97 -15.06
C ARG A 76 1.14 -10.47 -15.01
N ASP A 77 1.93 -11.20 -14.24
CA ASP A 77 1.88 -12.66 -14.17
C ASP A 77 0.58 -13.15 -13.53
N ARG A 78 0.06 -12.42 -12.55
CA ARG A 78 -1.22 -12.74 -11.88
C ARG A 78 -2.44 -12.16 -12.58
N ASN A 79 -2.23 -11.29 -13.58
CA ASN A 79 -3.29 -10.55 -14.26
C ASN A 79 -4.22 -9.79 -13.28
N ILE A 80 -3.61 -9.10 -12.31
CA ILE A 80 -4.32 -8.34 -11.29
C ILE A 80 -4.41 -6.87 -11.73
N PRO A 81 -5.60 -6.24 -11.69
CA PRO A 81 -5.72 -4.81 -11.85
C PRO A 81 -4.96 -4.09 -10.71
N ALA A 82 -3.90 -3.37 -11.06
CA ALA A 82 -3.11 -2.61 -10.11
C ALA A 82 -2.61 -1.30 -10.69
N PHE A 83 -2.42 -0.31 -9.82
CA PHE A 83 -1.86 0.99 -10.19
C PHE A 83 -1.08 1.61 -9.04
N TRP A 84 -0.22 2.56 -9.40
CA TRP A 84 0.64 3.28 -8.45
C TRP A 84 0.13 4.69 -8.22
N ILE A 85 0.04 5.06 -6.94
CA ILE A 85 -0.31 6.39 -6.47
C ILE A 85 0.96 7.04 -5.95
N PRO A 86 1.53 8.03 -6.68
CA PRO A 86 2.67 8.77 -6.16
C PRO A 86 2.23 9.51 -4.90
N HIS A 87 3.04 9.45 -3.85
CA HIS A 87 2.80 10.24 -2.64
C HIS A 87 4.11 10.56 -1.92
N ALA A 88 4.08 11.61 -1.11
CA ALA A 88 5.24 12.11 -0.37
C ALA A 88 4.88 12.40 1.10
N LEU A 89 4.22 11.43 1.77
CA LEU A 89 3.54 11.67 3.06
C LEU A 89 2.47 12.78 2.86
N PRO A 90 1.92 13.51 3.86
CA PRO A 90 0.88 14.50 3.59
C PRO A 90 1.43 15.80 2.95
N ASP A 91 2.57 15.76 2.24
CA ASP A 91 3.18 16.93 1.61
C ASP A 91 2.70 17.13 0.16
N SER A 92 1.64 17.94 0.03
CA SER A 92 1.05 18.31 -1.27
C SER A 92 1.96 19.13 -2.18
N ARG A 93 3.09 19.66 -1.66
CA ARG A 93 4.06 20.41 -2.47
C ARG A 93 4.92 19.52 -3.34
N THR A 94 5.05 18.24 -2.96
CA THR A 94 5.87 17.27 -3.71
C THR A 94 5.00 16.50 -4.71
N VAL A 95 3.77 16.13 -4.32
CA VAL A 95 2.79 15.51 -5.22
C VAL A 95 1.46 16.22 -5.05
N SER A 96 0.92 16.75 -6.16
CA SER A 96 -0.37 17.43 -6.13
C SER A 96 -1.50 16.44 -5.87
N ARG A 97 -2.47 16.84 -5.04
CA ARG A 97 -3.71 16.09 -4.81
C ARG A 97 -4.53 15.97 -6.10
N ALA A 98 -4.53 17.02 -6.92
CA ALA A 98 -5.18 17.01 -8.22
C ALA A 98 -4.55 15.98 -9.18
N GLU A 99 -3.23 15.83 -9.14
CA GLU A 99 -2.54 14.80 -9.93
C GLU A 99 -2.92 13.39 -9.48
N ILE A 100 -2.92 13.12 -8.16
CA ILE A 100 -3.35 11.83 -7.60
C ILE A 100 -4.79 11.51 -8.02
N ARG A 101 -5.70 12.47 -7.91
CA ARG A 101 -7.11 12.29 -8.27
C ARG A 101 -7.27 11.97 -9.75
N ARG A 102 -6.58 12.71 -10.62
CA ARG A 102 -6.58 12.45 -12.06
C ARG A 102 -6.08 11.04 -12.37
N LEU A 103 -4.97 10.61 -11.78
CA LEU A 103 -4.42 9.26 -11.98
C LEU A 103 -5.41 8.17 -11.59
N ILE A 104 -6.07 8.32 -10.43
CA ILE A 104 -7.10 7.38 -9.99
C ILE A 104 -8.27 7.39 -10.97
N ASN A 105 -8.81 8.57 -11.32
CA ASN A 105 -9.96 8.70 -12.23
C ASN A 105 -9.66 8.13 -13.63
N ASP A 106 -8.48 8.39 -14.17
CA ASP A 106 -8.03 7.88 -15.46
C ASP A 106 -7.95 6.35 -15.43
N TYR A 107 -7.45 5.77 -14.34
CA TYR A 107 -7.39 4.32 -14.16
C TYR A 107 -8.79 3.70 -14.07
N MET A 108 -9.67 4.27 -13.24
CA MET A 108 -11.05 3.79 -13.10
C MET A 108 -11.82 3.86 -14.42
N THR A 109 -11.65 4.93 -15.20
CA THR A 109 -12.33 5.10 -16.48
C THR A 109 -11.74 4.20 -17.58
N THR A 110 -10.41 4.12 -17.66
CA THR A 110 -9.72 3.48 -18.79
C THR A 110 -9.57 1.97 -18.61
N VAL A 111 -9.20 1.54 -17.39
CA VAL A 111 -8.89 0.13 -17.09
C VAL A 111 -10.09 -0.56 -16.48
N MET A 112 -10.76 0.08 -15.53
CA MET A 112 -11.92 -0.51 -14.87
C MET A 112 -13.23 -0.28 -15.64
N HIS A 113 -13.22 0.61 -16.64
CA HIS A 113 -14.41 0.98 -17.44
C HIS A 113 -15.58 1.50 -16.61
N GLU A 114 -15.28 2.17 -15.49
CA GLU A 114 -16.26 2.74 -14.59
C GLU A 114 -16.68 4.15 -15.04
N GLU A 115 -17.92 4.53 -14.69
CA GLU A 115 -18.44 5.89 -14.88
C GLU A 115 -18.45 6.67 -13.55
N PRO A 116 -18.17 7.97 -13.57
CA PRO A 116 -18.18 8.78 -12.35
C PRO A 116 -19.60 8.84 -11.76
N LEU A 117 -19.72 8.47 -10.48
CA LEU A 117 -20.97 8.58 -9.74
C LEU A 117 -21.46 10.03 -9.64
N ASP A 118 -20.54 10.97 -9.53
CA ASP A 118 -20.80 12.41 -9.54
C ASP A 118 -19.71 13.12 -10.36
N PRO A 119 -20.02 13.54 -11.60
CA PRO A 119 -19.07 14.26 -12.45
C PRO A 119 -18.56 15.59 -11.87
N SER A 120 -19.28 16.19 -10.90
CA SER A 120 -18.84 17.43 -10.27
C SER A 120 -17.65 17.25 -9.32
N LEU A 121 -17.34 16.02 -8.92
CA LEU A 121 -16.23 15.69 -8.03
C LEU A 121 -14.94 15.31 -8.76
N LEU A 122 -14.95 15.32 -10.09
CA LEU A 122 -13.76 15.02 -10.90
C LEU A 122 -12.68 16.09 -10.72
N GLU A 123 -13.10 17.35 -10.62
CA GLU A 123 -12.24 18.51 -10.42
C GLU A 123 -12.61 19.19 -9.10
N LEU A 124 -11.67 19.21 -8.16
CA LEU A 124 -11.80 19.84 -6.85
C LEU A 124 -10.67 20.85 -6.68
N ASP A 125 -11.02 22.06 -6.24
CA ASP A 125 -10.06 23.06 -5.81
C ASP A 125 -9.61 22.73 -4.37
N ASP A 126 -8.56 21.93 -4.27
CA ASP A 126 -7.96 21.48 -3.01
C ASP A 126 -6.54 21.99 -2.77
N ASP A 127 -6.11 22.99 -3.56
CA ASP A 127 -4.77 23.60 -3.55
C ASP A 127 -4.37 24.16 -2.18
N MET A 128 -5.34 24.63 -1.39
CA MET A 128 -5.13 25.28 -0.09
C MET A 128 -5.51 24.42 1.13
N THR A 129 -5.79 23.12 0.92
CA THR A 129 -6.18 22.23 2.02
C THR A 129 -4.96 21.58 2.69
N TRP A 130 -5.00 21.51 4.03
CA TRP A 130 -3.98 20.87 4.86
C TRP A 130 -4.06 19.34 4.77
#